data_AF-A0A3C1BQ44-F1
#
_entry.id   AF-A0A3C1BQ44-F1
#
_cell.length_a   1.000
_cell.length_b   1.000
_cell.length_c   1.000
_cell.angle_alpha   90.00
_cell.angle_beta   90.00
_cell.angle_gamma   90.00
#
_symmetry.space_group_name_H-M   'P 1'
#
loop_
_entity.id
_entity.type
_entity.pdbx_description
1 polymer ?
#
loop_
_entity_poly.entity_id
_entity_poly.type
_entity_poly.pdbx_seq_one_letter_code
_entity_poly.pdbx_strand_id
1 'polypeptide(L)'
;MIFIFSDFGVRLVLGEEFMPSVPVLRMLAVYLFFFALNNIMGAQTLVCFDRGKAFLNLTIGAKMLGLLLSFLLIPAFSEKGAALALVSSEAAYSLFLAIYIIKSGLLYDVRRSGM
;
A
#
# COMPACT_ATOMS: atom_id res chain seq x y z
N MET A 1 -9.73 13.11 -5.58
CA MET A 1 -10.87 12.54 -6.31
C MET A 1 -11.71 11.60 -5.43
N ILE A 2 -11.17 10.54 -4.82
CA ILE A 2 -11.95 9.58 -3.99
C ILE A 2 -12.56 10.21 -2.71
N PHE A 3 -11.90 11.19 -2.10
CA PHE A 3 -12.36 11.80 -0.83
C PHE A 3 -13.59 12.70 -0.95
N ILE A 4 -13.85 13.26 -2.15
CA ILE A 4 -14.99 14.17 -2.40
C ILE A 4 -16.19 13.38 -2.95
N PHE A 5 -15.94 12.32 -3.71
CA PHE A 5 -17.00 11.48 -4.30
C PHE A 5 -17.43 10.30 -3.43
N SER A 6 -16.78 10.06 -2.28
CA SER A 6 -17.11 8.92 -1.40
C SER A 6 -18.51 9.03 -0.78
N ASP A 7 -19.04 10.23 -0.57
CA ASP A 7 -20.39 10.40 0.01
C ASP A 7 -21.49 10.09 -1.02
N PHE A 8 -21.30 10.53 -2.26
CA PHE A 8 -22.28 10.37 -3.34
C PHE A 8 -22.23 8.97 -3.98
N GLY A 9 -21.04 8.38 -4.13
CA GLY A 9 -20.88 7.05 -4.74
C GLY A 9 -21.43 5.91 -3.88
N VAL A 10 -21.37 6.03 -2.54
CA VAL A 10 -21.88 4.99 -1.63
C VAL A 10 -23.41 5.02 -1.55
N ARG A 11 -24.03 6.20 -1.51
CA ARG A 11 -25.50 6.33 -1.51
C ARG A 11 -26.14 5.85 -2.82
N LEU A 12 -25.49 6.08 -3.95
CA LEU A 12 -26.07 5.79 -5.28
C LEU A 12 -25.92 4.31 -5.69
N VAL A 13 -24.85 3.63 -5.26
CA VAL A 13 -24.54 2.26 -5.71
C VAL A 13 -24.90 1.18 -4.68
N LEU A 14 -24.84 1.47 -3.38
CA LEU A 14 -24.91 0.44 -2.33
C LEU A 14 -26.13 0.51 -1.40
N GLY A 15 -26.88 1.62 -1.37
CA GLY A 15 -28.05 1.78 -0.49
C GLY A 15 -27.70 1.91 1.02
N GLU A 16 -28.68 2.30 1.85
CA GLU A 16 -28.48 2.57 3.29
C GLU A 16 -28.03 1.35 4.13
N GLU A 17 -28.09 0.13 3.59
CA GLU A 17 -27.64 -1.10 4.27
C GLU A 17 -26.11 -1.20 4.43
N PHE A 18 -25.30 -0.40 3.72
CA PHE A 18 -23.83 -0.46 3.75
C PHE A 18 -23.16 0.54 4.71
N MET A 19 -23.93 1.13 5.65
CA MET A 19 -23.40 1.98 6.73
C MET A 19 -22.18 1.42 7.48
N PRO A 20 -22.04 0.11 7.79
CA PRO A 20 -20.84 -0.42 8.44
C PRO A 20 -19.59 -0.51 7.52
N SER A 21 -19.74 -0.48 6.19
CA SER A 21 -18.62 -0.61 5.24
C SER A 21 -17.99 0.73 4.81
N VAL A 22 -18.65 1.85 5.12
CA VAL A 22 -18.12 3.21 4.92
C VAL A 22 -16.70 3.41 5.49
N PRO A 23 -16.38 2.98 6.74
CA PRO A 23 -15.02 3.10 7.27
C PRO A 23 -13.99 2.27 6.51
N VAL A 24 -14.36 1.08 6.01
CA VAL A 24 -13.47 0.23 5.20
C VAL A 24 -13.16 0.91 3.87
N LEU A 25 -14.17 1.51 3.24
CA LEU A 25 -14.00 2.22 1.97
C LEU A 25 -13.09 3.44 2.10
N ARG A 26 -13.19 4.19 3.22
CA ARG A 26 -12.26 5.29 3.52
C ARG A 26 -10.82 4.81 3.72
N MET A 27 -10.61 3.67 4.39
CA MET A 27 -9.27 3.08 4.53
C MET A 27 -8.74 2.56 3.20
N LEU A 28 -9.59 2.00 2.34
CA LEU A 28 -9.20 1.59 0.99
C LEU A 28 -8.74 2.77 0.13
N ALA A 29 -9.34 3.95 0.27
CA ALA A 29 -8.89 5.15 -0.40
C ALA A 29 -7.46 5.55 0.01
N VAL A 30 -7.16 5.48 1.32
CA VAL A 30 -5.81 5.75 1.86
C VAL A 30 -4.83 4.66 1.41
N TYR A 31 -5.25 3.40 1.44
CA TYR A 31 -4.49 2.27 0.93
C TYR A 31 -4.12 2.45 -0.55
N LEU A 32 -5.06 2.87 -1.40
CA LEU A 32 -4.83 3.11 -2.83
C LEU A 32 -3.72 4.15 -3.07
N PHE A 33 -3.64 5.18 -2.22
CA PHE A 33 -2.58 6.18 -2.29
C PHE A 33 -1.20 5.56 -1.99
N PHE A 34 -1.08 4.80 -0.90
CA PHE A 34 0.16 4.09 -0.58
C PHE A 34 0.52 3.02 -1.61
N PHE A 35 -0.47 2.29 -2.12
CA PHE A 35 -0.30 1.28 -3.15
C PHE A 35 0.26 1.89 -4.44
N ALA A 36 -0.23 3.05 -4.86
CA ALA A 36 0.30 3.77 -6.02
C ALA A 36 1.76 4.19 -5.82
N LEU A 37 2.10 4.72 -4.63
CA LEU A 37 3.50 5.07 -4.29
C LEU A 37 4.41 3.85 -4.33
N ASN A 38 3.99 2.75 -3.71
CA ASN A 38 4.75 1.50 -3.67
C ASN A 38 4.94 0.90 -5.06
N ASN A 39 3.95 1.04 -5.94
CA ASN A 39 4.04 0.59 -7.32
C ASN A 39 5.07 1.41 -8.11
N ILE A 40 5.06 2.75 -7.98
CA ILE A 40 6.06 3.60 -8.63
C ILE A 40 7.46 3.29 -8.08
N MET A 41 7.65 3.30 -6.77
CA MET A 41 8.96 3.10 -6.14
C MET A 41 9.49 1.68 -6.32
N GLY A 42 8.63 0.68 -6.19
CA GLY A 42 9.02 -0.72 -6.29
C GLY A 42 9.01 -1.20 -7.75
N ALA A 43 7.83 -1.28 -8.35
CA ALA A 43 7.69 -1.89 -9.67
C ALA A 43 8.31 -1.02 -10.77
N GLN A 44 8.14 0.30 -10.77
CA GLN A 44 8.70 1.13 -11.84
C GLN A 44 10.17 1.49 -11.60
N THR A 45 10.58 1.84 -10.38
CA THR A 45 11.99 2.18 -10.14
C THR A 45 12.87 0.94 -10.01
N LEU A 46 12.59 0.00 -9.10
CA LEU A 46 13.52 -1.12 -8.90
C LEU A 46 13.56 -2.08 -10.10
N VAL A 47 12.45 -2.30 -10.82
CA VAL A 47 12.46 -3.20 -11.98
C VAL A 47 13.15 -2.55 -13.19
N CYS A 48 12.92 -1.25 -13.45
CA CYS A 48 13.62 -0.55 -14.55
C CYS A 48 15.13 -0.44 -14.33
N PHE A 49 15.59 -0.43 -13.08
CA PHE A 49 17.03 -0.41 -12.73
C PHE A 49 17.64 -1.82 -12.59
N ASP A 50 17.04 -2.85 -13.17
CA ASP A 50 17.49 -4.27 -13.15
C ASP A 50 17.57 -4.89 -11.73
N ARG A 51 16.96 -4.24 -10.72
CA ARG A 51 16.89 -4.72 -9.33
C ARG A 51 15.60 -5.48 -9.03
N GLY A 52 15.06 -6.20 -10.02
CA GLY A 52 13.80 -6.95 -9.89
C GLY A 52 13.80 -7.99 -8.77
N LYS A 53 14.94 -8.64 -8.49
CA LYS A 53 15.06 -9.62 -7.38
C LYS A 53 14.87 -8.97 -6.01
N ALA A 54 15.40 -7.76 -5.81
CA ALA A 54 15.24 -7.04 -4.55
C ALA A 54 13.80 -6.57 -4.36
N PHE A 55 13.17 -6.09 -5.43
CA PHE A 55 11.74 -5.76 -5.43
C PHE A 55 10.90 -6.97 -5.02
N LEU A 56 11.15 -8.15 -5.61
CA LEU A 56 10.41 -9.36 -5.31
C LEU A 56 10.55 -9.76 -3.83
N ASN A 57 11.78 -9.79 -3.30
CA ASN A 57 12.04 -10.14 -1.91
C ASN A 57 11.37 -9.17 -0.91
N LEU A 58 11.45 -7.86 -1.17
CA LEU A 58 10.82 -6.84 -0.33
C LEU A 58 9.30 -6.95 -0.37
N THR A 59 8.73 -7.19 -1.55
CA THR A 59 7.28 -7.35 -1.74
C THR A 59 6.78 -8.57 -0.99
N ILE A 60 7.44 -9.72 -1.13
CA ILE A 60 7.07 -10.95 -0.44
C ILE A 60 7.15 -10.76 1.08
N GLY A 61 8.24 -10.16 1.58
CA GLY A 61 8.41 -9.88 3.00
C GLY A 61 7.30 -8.99 3.56
N ALA A 62 6.97 -7.90 2.87
CA ALA A 62 5.92 -6.99 3.32
C ALA A 62 4.52 -7.59 3.23
N LYS A 63 4.21 -8.35 2.17
CA LYS A 63 2.92 -9.03 2.05
C LYS A 63 2.76 -10.14 3.10
N MET A 64 3.82 -10.88 3.46
CA MET A 64 3.78 -11.82 4.58
C MET A 64 3.53 -11.12 5.92
N LEU A 65 4.24 -10.02 6.20
CA LEU A 65 3.99 -9.22 7.40
C LEU A 65 2.54 -8.76 7.47
N GLY A 66 1.98 -8.29 6.36
CA GLY A 66 0.60 -7.83 6.33
C GLY A 66 -0.44 -8.93 6.46
N LEU A 67 -0.13 -10.13 5.96
CA LEU A 67 -0.99 -11.29 6.12
C LEU A 67 -1.02 -11.76 7.59
N LEU A 68 0.14 -11.77 8.25
CA LEU A 68 0.24 -12.05 9.70
C LEU A 68 -0.52 -11.01 10.52
N LEU A 69 -0.35 -9.73 10.21
CA LEU A 69 -1.04 -8.64 10.90
C LEU A 69 -2.55 -8.72 10.70
N SER A 70 -2.99 -9.01 9.48
CA SER A 70 -4.41 -9.22 9.17
C SER A 70 -4.95 -10.42 9.94
N PHE A 71 -4.25 -11.54 9.94
CA PHE A 71 -4.69 -12.75 10.65
C PHE A 71 -4.81 -12.55 12.16
N LEU A 72 -3.99 -11.67 12.76
CA LEU A 72 -4.07 -11.33 14.18
C LEU A 72 -5.15 -10.28 14.49
N LEU A 73 -5.34 -9.28 13.62
CA LEU A 73 -6.30 -8.17 13.85
C LEU A 73 -7.74 -8.51 13.45
N ILE A 74 -7.95 -9.38 12.46
CA ILE A 74 -9.29 -9.82 12.03
C ILE A 74 -10.10 -10.45 13.18
N PRO A 75 -9.57 -11.44 13.95
CA PRO A 75 -10.34 -12.04 15.03
C PRO A 75 -10.61 -11.08 16.20
N ALA A 76 -9.80 -10.04 16.37
CA ALA A 76 -9.96 -9.06 17.46
C ALA A 76 -10.90 -7.89 17.13
N PHE A 77 -10.95 -7.43 15.87
CA PHE A 77 -11.66 -6.20 15.46
C PHE A 77 -12.58 -6.36 14.24
N SER A 78 -12.80 -7.59 13.75
CA SER A 78 -13.60 -7.88 12.55
C SER A 78 -13.20 -6.98 11.37
N GLU A 79 -14.13 -6.21 10.80
CA GLU A 79 -13.93 -5.44 9.57
C GLU A 79 -12.96 -4.26 9.72
N LYS A 80 -12.93 -3.62 10.90
CA LYS A 80 -12.01 -2.50 11.16
C LYS A 80 -10.58 -2.98 11.30
N GLY A 81 -10.39 -4.19 11.87
CA GLY A 81 -9.08 -4.82 12.02
C GLY A 81 -8.43 -5.14 10.68
N ALA A 82 -9.21 -5.67 9.74
CA ALA A 82 -8.73 -5.95 8.38
C ALA A 82 -8.25 -4.68 7.67
N ALA A 83 -9.03 -3.60 7.77
CA ALA A 83 -8.71 -2.35 7.09
C ALA A 83 -7.47 -1.66 7.71
N LEU A 84 -7.33 -1.69 9.04
CA LEU A 84 -6.15 -1.15 9.72
C LEU A 84 -4.89 -1.95 9.38
N ALA A 85 -5.00 -3.29 9.32
CA ALA A 85 -3.91 -4.17 8.95
C ALA A 85 -3.45 -3.89 7.51
N LEU A 86 -4.38 -3.71 6.58
CA LEU A 86 -4.07 -3.35 5.18
C LEU A 86 -3.25 -2.06 5.09
N VAL A 87 -3.73 -0.98 5.71
CA VAL A 87 -3.06 0.33 5.66
C VAL A 87 -1.70 0.27 6.32
N SER A 88 -1.60 -0.37 7.49
CA SER A 88 -0.35 -0.52 8.24
C SER A 88 0.70 -1.29 7.45
N SER A 89 0.27 -2.35 6.75
CA SER A 89 1.15 -3.19 5.92
C SER A 89 1.65 -2.46 4.69
N GLU A 90 0.78 -1.69 4.03
CA GLU A 90 1.13 -0.91 2.85
C GLU A 90 2.07 0.26 3.22
N ALA A 91 1.86 0.87 4.38
CA ALA A 91 2.77 1.88 4.94
C ALA A 91 4.13 1.28 5.31
N ALA A 92 4.16 0.12 5.95
CA ALA A 92 5.41 -0.60 6.26
C ALA A 92 6.17 -0.96 4.98
N TYR A 93 5.47 -1.47 3.96
CA TYR A 93 6.08 -1.78 2.65
C TYR A 93 6.71 -0.55 2.01
N SER A 94 6.02 0.59 2.08
CA SER A 94 6.55 1.87 1.59
C SER A 94 7.84 2.28 2.29
N LEU A 95 7.88 2.09 3.61
CA LEU A 95 9.07 2.38 4.41
C LEU A 95 10.24 1.45 4.03
N PHE A 96 9.99 0.16 3.85
CA PHE A 96 11.02 -0.81 3.42
C PHE A 96 11.59 -0.46 2.04
N LEU A 97 10.73 -0.08 1.09
CA LEU A 97 11.16 0.39 -0.23
C LEU A 97 12.00 1.66 -0.13
N ALA A 98 11.55 2.66 0.64
CA ALA A 98 12.29 3.90 0.84
C ALA A 98 13.68 3.65 1.45
N ILE A 99 13.77 2.84 2.50
CA ILE A 99 15.04 2.47 3.14
C ILE A 99 15.96 1.75 2.14
N TYR A 100 15.42 0.81 1.35
CA TYR A 100 16.21 0.08 0.36
C TYR A 100 16.77 1.02 -0.70
N ILE A 101 15.97 1.94 -1.24
CA ILE A 101 16.39 2.90 -2.27
C ILE A 101 17.49 3.83 -1.74
N ILE A 102 17.35 4.33 -0.50
CA ILE A 102 18.36 5.18 0.14
C ILE A 102 19.65 4.40 0.36
N LYS A 103 19.56 3.18 0.90
CA LYS A 103 20.72 2.35 1.24
C LYS A 103 21.44 1.78 0.02
N SER A 104 20.71 1.49 -1.07
CA SER A 104 21.32 0.99 -2.31
C SER A 104 21.96 2.09 -3.14
N GLY A 105 21.91 3.36 -2.70
CA GLY A 105 22.46 4.49 -3.44
C GLY A 105 21.84 4.66 -4.83
N LEU A 106 20.62 4.15 -5.07
CA LEU A 106 20.02 4.14 -6.41
C LEU A 106 19.85 5.56 -6.97
N LEU A 107 19.57 6.53 -6.08
CA LEU A 107 19.54 7.96 -6.40
C LEU A 107 20.88 8.51 -6.92
N TYR A 108 21.99 7.90 -6.53
CA TYR A 108 23.33 8.26 -7.02
C TYR A 108 23.59 7.70 -8.43
N ASP A 109 23.12 6.48 -8.69
CA ASP A 109 23.22 5.82 -10.01
C ASP A 109 22.35 6.51 -11.06
N VAL A 110 21.11 6.87 -10.70
CA VAL A 110 20.19 7.71 -11.51
C VAL A 110 20.87 9.02 -11.94
N ARG A 111 21.59 9.68 -11.03
CA ARG A 111 22.27 10.95 -11.29
C ARG A 111 23.47 10.80 -12.23
N ARG A 112 24.02 9.60 -12.39
CA ARG A 112 25.20 9.32 -13.22
C ARG A 112 24.84 8.75 -14.61
N SER A 113 23.69 8.09 -14.75
CA SER A 113 23.17 7.57 -16.03
C SER A 113 22.48 8.65 -16.89
N GLY A 114 22.14 9.79 -16.30
CA GLY A 114 21.60 10.97 -17.00
C GLY A 114 22.66 11.95 -17.53
N MET A 115 23.92 11.55 -17.65
CA MET A 115 25.03 12.37 -18.17
C MET A 115 25.76 11.66 -19.31
#